data_AF-A0A7V5K425-F1
#
_entry.id   AF-A0A7V5K425-F1
#
_cell.length_a   1.000
_cell.length_b   1.000
_cell.length_c   1.000
_cell.angle_alpha   90.00
_cell.angle_beta   90.00
_cell.angle_gamma   90.00
#
_symmetry.space_group_name_H-M   'P 1'
#
loop_
_entity.id
_entity.type
_entity.pdbx_description
1 polymer ?
#
loop_
_entity_poly.entity_id
_entity_poly.type
_entity_poly.pdbx_seq_one_letter_code
_entity_poly.pdbx_strand_id
1 'polypeptide(L)'
;MWMVCLQGVLLQEALCAELEAWLSRPRTWQDLGAWFEKEFLYDRERLRDAAHWSRGMRVQAPETTFSRKMGVCADAALLCKYALNRMDQTYSAQVVYLDHGEDKLPHYVC
;
A
#
# COMPACT_ATOMS: atom_id res chain seq x y z
N MET A 1 28.80 11.19 -5.66
CA MET A 1 27.35 11.18 -5.31
C MET A 1 26.52 10.73 -6.52
N TRP A 2 26.79 9.52 -7.03
CA TRP A 2 26.08 8.92 -8.19
C TRP A 2 25.67 7.46 -7.91
N MET A 3 26.43 6.74 -7.08
CA MET A 3 26.12 5.37 -6.65
C MET A 3 24.80 5.21 -5.87
N VAL A 4 24.40 6.20 -5.06
CA VAL A 4 23.18 6.11 -4.24
C VAL A 4 21.90 6.16 -5.09
N CYS A 5 21.92 6.92 -6.20
CA CYS A 5 20.77 6.97 -7.11
C CYS A 5 20.58 5.65 -7.88
N LEU A 6 21.67 5.01 -8.31
CA LEU A 6 21.60 3.73 -9.01
C LEU A 6 21.05 2.61 -8.12
N GLN A 7 21.49 2.53 -6.86
CA GLN A 7 20.93 1.55 -5.91
C GLN A 7 19.45 1.81 -5.61
N GLY A 8 19.03 3.08 -5.49
CA GLY A 8 17.62 3.42 -5.28
C GLY A 8 16.72 3.00 -6.45
N VAL A 9 17.17 3.20 -7.69
CA VAL A 9 16.43 2.81 -8.90
C VAL A 9 16.33 1.29 -9.02
N LEU A 10 17.44 0.56 -8.84
CA LEU A 10 17.45 -0.90 -8.92
C LEU A 10 16.58 -1.57 -7.85
N LEU A 11 16.55 -1.00 -6.64
CA LEU A 11 15.64 -1.46 -5.59
C LEU A 11 14.19 -1.25 -6.00
N GLN A 12 13.84 -0.07 -6.53
CA GLN A 12 12.47 0.19 -6.97
C GLN A 12 12.03 -0.76 -8.10
N GLU A 13 12.90 -1.01 -9.08
CA GLU A 13 12.63 -1.95 -10.17
C GLU A 13 12.38 -3.37 -9.65
N ALA A 14 13.16 -3.83 -8.66
CA ALA A 14 12.99 -5.14 -8.05
C ALA A 14 11.65 -5.25 -7.27
N LEU A 15 11.28 -4.20 -6.53
CA LEU A 15 10.00 -4.13 -5.81
C LEU A 15 8.81 -4.19 -6.79
N CYS A 16 8.88 -3.43 -7.88
CA CYS A 16 7.88 -3.47 -8.93
C CYS A 16 7.75 -4.87 -9.54
N ALA A 17 8.88 -5.52 -9.82
CA ALA A 17 8.89 -6.86 -10.40
C ALA A 17 8.25 -7.91 -9.48
N GLU A 18 8.44 -7.81 -8.16
CA GLU A 18 7.83 -8.73 -7.19
C GLU A 18 6.30 -8.64 -7.20
N LEU A 19 5.76 -7.42 -7.08
CA LEU A 19 4.32 -7.19 -7.10
C LEU A 19 3.70 -7.59 -8.45
N GLU A 20 4.32 -7.19 -9.57
CA GLU A 20 3.85 -7.56 -10.91
C GLU A 20 3.89 -9.08 -11.14
N ALA A 21 4.93 -9.77 -10.66
CA ALA A 21 5.00 -11.22 -10.74
C ALA A 21 3.86 -11.88 -9.94
N TRP A 22 3.51 -11.34 -8.78
CA TRP A 22 2.40 -11.83 -7.97
C TRP A 22 1.04 -11.60 -8.65
N LEU A 23 0.86 -10.43 -9.29
CA LEU A 23 -0.34 -10.04 -10.04
C LEU A 23 -0.46 -10.70 -11.41
N SER A 24 0.63 -11.22 -11.98
CA SER A 24 0.63 -11.88 -13.30
C SER A 24 -0.12 -13.21 -13.34
N ARG A 25 -0.40 -13.79 -12.18
CA ARG A 25 -1.17 -15.04 -12.05
C ARG A 25 -2.67 -14.73 -12.09
N PRO A 26 -3.53 -15.67 -12.51
CA PRO A 26 -4.97 -15.53 -12.32
C PRO A 26 -5.27 -15.34 -10.83
N ARG A 27 -5.84 -14.18 -10.48
CA ARG A 27 -6.16 -13.77 -9.12
C ARG A 27 -7.55 -13.14 -9.10
N THR A 28 -8.17 -13.22 -7.94
CA THR A 28 -9.44 -12.60 -7.61
C THR A 28 -9.24 -11.58 -6.48
N TRP A 29 -10.24 -10.74 -6.23
CA TRP A 29 -10.21 -9.84 -5.07
C TRP A 29 -10.13 -10.61 -3.75
N GLN A 30 -10.66 -11.85 -3.69
CA GLN A 30 -10.54 -12.72 -2.54
C GLN A 30 -9.08 -13.16 -2.30
N ASP A 31 -8.30 -13.43 -3.35
CA ASP A 31 -6.88 -13.76 -3.21
C ASP A 31 -6.08 -12.59 -2.62
N LEU A 32 -6.44 -11.37 -3.00
CA LEU A 32 -5.84 -10.16 -2.45
C LEU A 32 -6.22 -9.97 -0.98
N GLY A 33 -7.50 -10.19 -0.63
CA GLY A 33 -7.95 -10.18 0.76
C GLY A 33 -7.20 -11.21 1.62
N ALA A 34 -7.08 -12.45 1.13
CA ALA A 34 -6.35 -13.51 1.81
C ALA A 34 -4.86 -13.18 1.98
N TRP A 35 -4.24 -12.49 1.01
CA TRP A 35 -2.87 -11.99 1.16
C TRP A 35 -2.77 -10.94 2.27
N PHE A 36 -3.69 -9.97 2.32
CA PHE A 36 -3.71 -8.97 3.39
C PHE A 36 -3.89 -9.61 4.77
N GLU A 37 -4.81 -10.55 4.91
CA GLU A 37 -5.05 -11.25 6.19
C GLU A 37 -3.84 -12.03 6.68
N LYS A 38 -3.09 -12.64 5.76
CA LYS A 38 -1.98 -13.53 6.11
C LYS A 38 -0.65 -12.80 6.28
N GLU A 39 -0.37 -11.84 5.41
CA GLU A 39 0.98 -11.28 5.25
C GLU A 39 1.08 -9.85 5.78
N PHE A 40 0.01 -9.04 5.70
CA PHE A 40 0.09 -7.61 5.98
C PHE A 40 0.04 -7.28 7.47
N LEU A 41 1.00 -6.50 7.94
CA LEU A 41 1.12 -6.02 9.30
C LEU A 41 0.77 -4.53 9.40
N TYR A 42 -0.18 -4.20 10.26
CA TYR A 42 -0.58 -2.81 10.46
C TYR A 42 0.45 -2.05 11.31
N ASP A 43 1.02 -1.00 10.76
CA ASP A 43 2.06 -0.17 11.36
C ASP A 43 1.47 0.85 12.34
N ARG A 44 1.20 0.38 13.57
CA ARG A 44 0.64 1.21 14.65
C ARG A 44 1.60 2.29 15.12
N GLU A 45 2.91 2.06 15.03
CA GLU A 45 3.92 3.02 15.46
C GLU A 45 3.95 4.21 14.51
N ARG A 46 3.99 3.97 13.20
CA ARG A 46 3.94 5.03 12.21
C ARG A 46 2.62 5.79 12.24
N LEU A 47 1.50 5.12 12.52
CA LEU A 47 0.21 5.80 12.72
C LEU A 47 0.27 6.75 13.93
N ARG A 48 0.79 6.27 15.07
CA ARG A 48 0.95 7.08 16.28
C ARG A 48 1.87 8.27 16.02
N ASP A 49 3.00 8.05 15.36
CA ASP A 49 3.94 9.11 15.03
C ASP A 49 3.28 10.14 14.08
N ALA A 50 2.58 9.69 13.05
CA ALA A 50 1.85 10.60 12.15
C ALA A 50 0.78 11.44 12.87
N ALA A 51 0.16 10.93 13.94
CA ALA A 51 -0.77 11.69 14.77
C ALA A 51 -0.06 12.74 15.65
N HIS A 52 1.16 12.46 16.11
CA HIS A 52 1.95 13.39 16.93
C HIS A 52 2.65 14.48 16.10
N TRP A 53 3.03 14.17 14.87
CA TRP A 53 3.69 15.11 13.97
C TRP A 53 2.67 15.67 12.98
N SER A 54 2.37 16.98 13.07
CA SER A 54 1.52 17.74 12.13
C SER A 54 2.05 17.81 10.68
N ARG A 55 2.97 16.92 10.31
CA ARG A 55 3.69 16.88 9.02
C ARG A 55 2.98 16.05 7.94
N GLY A 56 1.79 15.54 8.23
CA GLY A 56 1.07 14.64 7.33
C GLY A 56 1.74 13.27 7.22
N MET A 57 0.96 12.26 6.88
CA MET A 57 1.45 10.90 6.74
C MET A 57 2.01 10.69 5.34
N ARG A 58 3.29 10.33 5.22
CA ARG A 58 3.83 9.86 3.93
C ARG A 58 3.25 8.49 3.62
N VAL A 59 2.60 8.38 2.46
CA VAL A 59 2.06 7.13 1.96
C VAL A 59 3.13 6.43 1.11
N GLN A 60 3.29 5.14 1.32
CA GLN A 60 4.23 4.30 0.58
C GLN A 60 3.66 3.94 -0.80
N ALA A 61 4.55 3.67 -1.76
CA ALA A 61 4.14 3.12 -3.04
C ALA A 61 3.60 1.67 -2.86
N PRO A 62 2.69 1.20 -3.74
CA PRO A 62 2.15 -0.17 -3.69
C PRO A 62 3.22 -1.26 -3.58
N GLU A 63 4.26 -1.17 -4.42
CA GLU A 63 5.38 -2.11 -4.47
C GLU A 63 6.20 -2.14 -3.18
N THR A 64 6.37 -0.97 -2.54
CA THR A 64 7.04 -0.88 -1.24
C THR A 64 6.19 -1.52 -0.14
N THR A 65 4.88 -1.26 -0.18
CA THR A 65 3.91 -1.80 0.78
C THR A 65 3.81 -3.33 0.66
N PHE A 66 3.76 -3.83 -0.56
CA PHE A 66 3.69 -5.26 -0.86
C PHE A 66 4.93 -6.00 -0.35
N SER A 67 6.12 -5.48 -0.68
CA SER A 67 7.38 -6.14 -0.31
C SER A 67 7.68 -6.05 1.19
N ARG A 68 7.40 -4.91 1.82
CA ARG A 68 7.55 -4.76 3.28
C ARG A 68 6.48 -5.49 4.07
N LYS A 69 5.34 -5.82 3.43
CA LYS A 69 4.17 -6.42 4.04
C LYS A 69 3.69 -5.64 5.27
N MET A 70 3.90 -4.32 5.27
CA MET A 70 3.65 -3.49 6.44
C MET A 70 3.30 -2.08 6.01
N GLY A 71 2.30 -1.50 6.66
CA GLY A 71 1.87 -0.14 6.40
C GLY A 71 0.68 0.28 7.23
N VAL A 72 0.16 1.46 6.95
CA VAL A 72 -1.09 2.00 7.53
C VAL A 72 -2.23 1.88 6.51
N CYS A 73 -3.45 2.27 6.91
CA CYS A 73 -4.63 2.18 6.06
C CYS A 73 -4.46 2.83 4.68
N ALA A 74 -3.80 3.99 4.59
CA ALA A 74 -3.56 4.65 3.30
C ALA A 74 -2.65 3.85 2.36
N ASP A 75 -1.62 3.17 2.89
CA ASP A 75 -0.73 2.34 2.07
C ASP A 75 -1.48 1.10 1.55
N ALA A 76 -2.23 0.45 2.45
CA ALA A 76 -3.03 -0.72 2.12
C ALA A 76 -4.09 -0.39 1.07
N ALA A 77 -4.79 0.75 1.21
CA ALA A 77 -5.78 1.20 0.24
C ALA A 77 -5.17 1.50 -1.13
N LEU A 78 -3.97 2.11 -1.18
CA LEU A 78 -3.27 2.32 -2.45
C LEU A 78 -2.83 1.02 -3.10
N LEU A 79 -2.28 0.07 -2.33
CA LEU A 79 -1.93 -1.26 -2.83
C LEU A 79 -3.18 -1.98 -3.35
N CYS A 80 -4.29 -1.91 -2.63
CA CYS A 80 -5.55 -2.54 -3.04
C CYS A 80 -6.06 -1.96 -4.36
N LYS A 81 -6.14 -0.62 -4.46
CA LYS A 81 -6.51 0.09 -5.70
C LYS A 81 -5.64 -0.34 -6.87
N TYR A 82 -4.32 -0.37 -6.66
CA TYR A 82 -3.37 -0.75 -7.69
C TYR A 82 -3.61 -2.19 -8.14
N ALA A 83 -3.64 -3.12 -7.19
CA ALA A 83 -3.78 -4.55 -7.44
C ALA A 83 -5.11 -4.88 -8.14
N LEU A 84 -6.25 -4.35 -7.64
CA LEU A 84 -7.56 -4.60 -8.24
C LEU A 84 -7.61 -4.11 -9.70
N ASN A 85 -7.26 -2.85 -9.95
CA ASN A 85 -7.29 -2.30 -11.31
C ASN A 85 -6.27 -2.96 -12.25
N ARG A 86 -5.20 -3.54 -11.70
CA ARG A 86 -4.19 -4.28 -12.46
C ARG A 86 -4.65 -5.70 -12.81
N MET A 87 -5.43 -6.34 -11.93
CA MET A 87 -6.06 -7.65 -12.16
C MET A 87 -7.19 -7.54 -13.18
N ASP A 88 -8.08 -6.56 -13.00
CA ASP A 88 -9.22 -6.30 -13.88
C ASP A 88 -9.60 -4.81 -13.82
N GLN A 89 -9.54 -4.14 -14.96
CA GLN A 89 -9.86 -2.70 -15.05
C GLN A 89 -11.35 -2.40 -14.81
N THR A 90 -12.23 -3.40 -14.92
CA THR A 90 -13.66 -3.23 -14.66
C THR A 90 -13.98 -3.00 -13.19
N TYR A 91 -13.07 -3.37 -12.27
CA TYR A 91 -13.23 -3.04 -10.85
C TYR A 91 -13.30 -1.53 -10.61
N SER A 92 -12.62 -0.72 -11.43
CA SER A 92 -12.58 0.74 -11.30
C SER A 92 -12.33 1.18 -9.84
N ALA A 93 -11.42 0.48 -9.15
CA ALA A 93 -11.20 0.62 -7.72
C ALA A 93 -10.70 2.03 -7.37
N GLN A 94 -11.21 2.57 -6.25
CA GLN A 94 -10.91 3.91 -5.77
C GLN A 94 -10.59 3.89 -4.29
N VAL A 95 -9.70 4.79 -3.86
CA VAL A 95 -9.47 5.01 -2.44
C VAL A 95 -10.57 5.93 -1.91
N VAL A 96 -11.25 5.49 -0.86
CA VAL A 96 -12.27 6.26 -0.16
C VAL A 96 -11.71 6.72 1.18
N TYR A 97 -11.84 8.01 1.45
CA TYR A 97 -11.55 8.62 2.75
C TYR A 97 -12.79 8.54 3.63
N LEU A 98 -12.62 7.95 4.81
CA LEU A 98 -13.65 7.89 5.84
C LEU A 98 -13.32 8.88 6.94
N ASP A 99 -14.16 9.91 7.04
CA ASP A 99 -14.16 10.84 8.17
C ASP A 99 -14.96 10.23 9.32
N HIS A 100 -14.32 10.15 10.48
CA HIS A 100 -14.92 9.60 11.69
C HIS A 100 -15.23 10.69 12.74
N GLY A 101 -15.04 11.97 12.40
CA GLY A 101 -15.22 13.11 13.30
C GLY A 101 -13.93 13.52 14.03
N GLU A 102 -13.99 14.66 14.73
CA GLU A 102 -12.82 15.41 15.26
C GLU A 102 -11.90 14.60 16.19
N ASP A 103 -12.39 13.56 16.85
CA ASP A 103 -11.62 12.76 17.84
C ASP A 103 -11.12 11.41 17.30
N LYS A 104 -11.35 11.10 16.03
CA LYS A 104 -10.98 9.81 15.44
C LYS A 104 -9.98 10.00 14.31
N LEU A 105 -8.99 9.10 14.27
CA LEU A 105 -8.01 9.11 13.19
C LEU A 105 -8.73 8.82 11.86
N PRO A 106 -8.39 9.57 10.79
CA PRO A 106 -8.95 9.31 9.47
C PRO A 106 -8.61 7.90 9.00
N HIS A 107 -9.55 7.28 8.28
CA HIS A 107 -9.35 5.94 7.74
C HIS A 107 -9.47 5.94 6.21
N TYR A 108 -8.66 5.12 5.56
CA TYR A 108 -8.67 4.97 4.10
C TYR A 108 -8.97 3.52 3.76
N VAL A 109 -9.93 3.33 2.84
CA VAL A 109 -10.34 2.02 2.35
C VAL A 109 -10.32 2.00 0.82
N CYS A 110 -10.33 0.81 0.23
CA CYS A 110 -10.45 0.58 -1.19
C CYS A 110 -11.25 -0.70 -1.43
#